data_AF-A0A964PCW3-F1
#
_entry.id   AF-A0A964PCW3-F1
#
_cell.length_a   1.000
_cell.length_b   1.000
_cell.length_c   1.000
_cell.angle_alpha   90.00
_cell.angle_beta   90.00
_cell.angle_gamma   90.00
#
_symmetry.space_group_name_H-M   'P 1'
#
loop_
_entity.id
_entity.type
_entity.pdbx_description
1 polymer ?
#
loop_
_entity_poly.entity_id
_entity_poly.type
_entity_poly.pdbx_seq_one_letter_code
_entity_poly.pdbx_strand_id
1 'polypeptide(L)'
;MRMFPISTIVIGLIGWLSLASDAGSAQESPIRGTIVKVETHDRKEIIGRVLVDKAAFVWISKQTKIYKLEGKNRKAAKFAGLKPGQRIEAPWSGGIDDSKPPQVQADEVVIVGDNEPTIRGAITLTELKETPRMVLVEERAGDPNSATWVHVTADTEIFKLTGKNRKAATFADLKVSVRIEA
;
A
#
# COMPACT_ATOMS: atom_id res chain seq x y z
N MET A 1 11.46 -14.03 26.08
CA MET A 1 10.39 -14.23 25.09
C MET A 1 9.78 -12.87 24.79
N ARG A 2 10.06 -12.27 23.62
CA ARG A 2 9.45 -10.98 23.23
C ARG A 2 8.11 -11.31 22.56
N MET A 3 7.02 -10.97 23.25
CA MET A 3 5.66 -11.05 22.73
C MET A 3 5.53 -9.94 21.67
N PHE A 4 5.53 -10.30 20.38
CA PHE A 4 5.16 -9.35 19.34
C PHE A 4 3.64 -9.09 19.48
N PRO A 5 3.18 -7.82 19.48
CA PRO A 5 1.76 -7.53 19.50
C PRO A 5 1.10 -8.20 18.30
N ILE A 6 0.10 -9.04 18.56
CA ILE A 6 -0.69 -9.72 17.55
C ILE A 6 -1.58 -8.65 16.91
N SER A 7 -1.10 -8.03 15.84
CA SER A 7 -1.93 -7.18 14.99
C SER A 7 -2.83 -8.11 14.19
N THR A 8 -4.14 -8.11 14.49
CA THR A 8 -5.14 -8.80 13.67
C THR A 8 -5.13 -8.17 12.28
N ILE A 9 -4.57 -8.89 11.31
CA ILE A 9 -4.63 -8.52 9.89
C ILE A 9 -6.01 -8.93 9.39
N VAL A 10 -6.65 -8.09 8.58
CA VAL A 10 -7.97 -8.32 8.03
C VAL A 10 -7.85 -8.36 6.51
N ILE A 11 -8.12 -9.51 5.90
CA ILE A 11 -7.93 -9.71 4.46
C ILE A 11 -9.25 -9.66 3.72
N GLY A 12 -9.42 -8.65 2.85
CA GLY A 12 -10.55 -8.53 1.94
C GLY A 12 -10.22 -9.05 0.54
N LEU A 13 -10.90 -10.10 0.07
CA LEU A 13 -10.80 -10.61 -1.30
C LEU A 13 -11.71 -9.79 -2.23
N ILE A 14 -11.15 -9.15 -3.25
CA ILE A 14 -11.91 -8.36 -4.22
C ILE A 14 -12.11 -9.20 -5.50
N GLY A 15 -13.36 -9.59 -5.76
CA GLY A 15 -13.72 -10.28 -7.00
C GLY A 15 -13.98 -9.29 -8.14
N TRP A 16 -13.07 -9.21 -9.12
CA TRP A 16 -13.35 -8.62 -10.43
C TRP A 16 -13.20 -9.71 -11.50
N LEU A 17 -14.25 -9.90 -12.30
CA LEU A 17 -14.17 -10.62 -13.58
C LEU A 17 -13.22 -9.80 -14.46
N SER A 18 -12.02 -10.31 -14.72
CA SER A 18 -11.06 -9.60 -15.58
C SER A 18 -11.45 -9.82 -17.05
N LEU A 19 -12.18 -8.86 -17.62
CA LEU A 19 -12.12 -8.60 -19.05
C LEU A 19 -10.72 -8.01 -19.32
N ALA A 20 -9.85 -8.82 -19.90
CA ALA A 20 -8.58 -8.34 -20.43
C ALA A 20 -8.91 -7.39 -21.59
N SER A 21 -8.63 -6.10 -21.40
CA SER A 21 -8.65 -5.12 -22.48
C SER A 21 -7.58 -4.06 -22.25
N ASP A 22 -6.61 -4.13 -23.14
CA ASP A 22 -5.78 -3.07 -23.72
C ASP A 22 -4.73 -2.30 -22.91
N ALA A 23 -3.64 -2.08 -23.64
CA ALA A 23 -2.47 -1.29 -23.34
C ALA A 23 -2.81 0.08 -22.71
N GLY A 24 -2.44 0.23 -21.45
CA GLY A 24 -2.46 1.51 -20.74
C GLY A 24 -1.21 1.55 -19.88
N SER A 25 -0.46 2.65 -19.98
CA SER A 25 0.69 3.01 -19.15
C SER A 25 0.69 2.27 -17.81
N ALA A 26 1.74 1.48 -17.56
CA ALA A 26 1.92 0.78 -16.29
C ALA A 26 1.87 1.80 -15.16
N GLN A 27 0.69 2.00 -14.58
CA GLN A 27 0.50 2.90 -13.47
C GLN A 27 1.21 2.25 -12.30
N GLU A 28 2.33 2.83 -11.91
CA GLU A 28 3.19 2.31 -10.85
C GLU A 28 2.42 2.29 -9.54
N SER A 29 2.64 1.23 -8.76
CA SER A 29 1.90 1.05 -7.52
C SER A 29 2.26 2.15 -6.54
N PRO A 30 1.26 2.79 -5.91
CA PRO A 30 1.52 3.89 -5.01
C PRO A 30 2.22 3.38 -3.76
N ILE A 31 3.16 4.18 -3.24
CA ILE A 31 3.79 3.88 -1.95
C ILE A 31 2.77 4.09 -0.85
N ARG A 32 2.53 3.05 -0.05
CA ARG A 32 1.58 3.07 1.07
C ARG A 32 2.30 2.81 2.37
N GLY A 33 1.82 3.44 3.44
CA GLY A 33 2.35 3.16 4.77
C GLY A 33 2.26 4.34 5.72
N THR A 34 2.96 4.23 6.84
CA THR A 34 2.98 5.25 7.88
C THR A 34 4.20 6.15 7.72
N ILE A 35 3.98 7.47 7.80
CA ILE A 35 5.08 8.43 7.87
C ILE A 35 5.85 8.18 9.17
N VAL A 36 7.13 7.85 9.02
CA VAL A 36 8.08 7.70 10.14
C VAL A 36 8.83 9.00 10.38
N LYS A 37 9.14 9.74 9.30
CA LYS A 37 9.90 10.98 9.35
C LYS A 37 9.44 11.96 8.29
N VAL A 38 9.43 13.25 8.61
CA VAL A 38 9.21 14.35 7.67
C VAL A 38 10.45 15.24 7.70
N GLU A 39 10.98 15.55 6.52
CA GLU A 39 12.17 16.40 6.37
C GLU A 39 11.84 17.56 5.43
N THR A 40 12.03 18.78 5.90
CA THR A 40 11.93 19.98 5.05
C THR A 40 13.23 20.18 4.29
N HIS A 41 13.11 20.53 3.01
CA HIS A 41 14.24 20.91 2.18
C HIS A 41 13.98 22.30 1.60
N ASP A 42 14.96 23.19 1.70
CA ASP A 42 14.90 24.51 1.07
C ASP A 42 15.61 24.46 -0.29
N ARG A 43 14.98 23.81 -1.25
CA ARG A 43 15.44 23.78 -2.65
C ARG A 43 14.36 24.40 -3.52
N LYS A 44 14.77 24.94 -4.68
CA LYS A 44 13.89 25.71 -5.58
C LYS A 44 12.60 24.96 -5.95
N GLU A 45 12.68 23.65 -6.14
CA GLU A 45 11.57 22.81 -6.64
C GLU A 45 11.09 21.74 -5.66
N ILE A 46 11.93 21.39 -4.68
CA ILE A 46 11.64 20.37 -3.66
C ILE A 46 11.31 21.07 -2.34
N ILE A 47 10.15 20.75 -1.77
CA ILE A 47 9.68 21.28 -0.47
C ILE A 47 10.19 20.40 0.67
N GLY A 48 10.30 19.09 0.44
CA GLY A 48 10.73 18.16 1.46
C GLY A 48 10.60 16.72 1.01
N ARG A 49 10.73 15.80 1.97
CA ARG A 49 10.47 14.37 1.78
C ARG A 49 9.91 13.73 3.04
N VAL A 50 9.28 12.59 2.86
CA VAL A 50 8.81 11.75 3.97
C VAL A 50 9.39 10.34 3.87
N LEU A 51 9.75 9.76 5.01
CA LEU A 51 10.13 8.34 5.11
C LEU A 51 8.87 7.54 5.46
N VAL A 52 8.50 6.57 4.63
CA VAL A 52 7.32 5.72 4.81
C VAL A 52 7.75 4.32 5.25
N ASP A 53 7.25 3.85 6.40
CA ASP A 53 7.52 2.54 7.01
C ASP A 53 9.00 2.12 7.09
N LYS A 54 9.93 3.09 7.01
CA LYS A 54 11.38 2.87 6.82
C LYS A 54 11.75 2.15 5.51
N ALA A 55 10.80 1.99 4.60
CA ALA A 55 10.95 1.26 3.35
C ALA A 55 11.28 2.18 2.17
N ALA A 56 10.74 3.40 2.13
CA ALA A 56 10.96 4.31 1.01
C ALA A 56 10.93 5.79 1.44
N PHE A 57 11.74 6.62 0.79
CA PHE A 57 11.60 8.06 0.85
C PHE A 57 10.74 8.56 -0.32
N VAL A 58 9.77 9.39 0.00
CA VAL A 58 8.90 10.04 -0.97
C VAL A 58 9.25 11.52 -1.01
N TRP A 59 9.83 11.97 -2.11
CA TRP A 59 10.12 13.38 -2.37
C TRP A 59 8.86 14.14 -2.75
N ILE A 60 8.71 15.32 -2.16
CA ILE A 60 7.55 16.20 -2.33
C ILE A 60 8.05 17.51 -2.93
N SER A 61 7.58 17.78 -4.14
CA SER A 61 7.87 18.99 -4.90
C SER A 61 6.78 20.04 -4.75
N LYS A 62 7.00 21.23 -5.29
CA LYS A 62 5.95 22.27 -5.39
C LYS A 62 4.77 21.86 -6.28
N GLN A 63 4.97 20.88 -7.15
CA GLN A 63 3.94 20.36 -8.06
C GLN A 63 3.16 19.19 -7.45
N THR A 64 3.73 18.52 -6.44
CA THR A 64 3.11 17.39 -5.77
C THR A 64 1.81 17.83 -5.10
N LYS A 65 0.70 17.19 -5.47
CA LYS A 65 -0.61 17.49 -4.90
C LYS A 65 -0.76 16.77 -3.57
N ILE A 66 -1.23 17.46 -2.55
CA ILE A 66 -1.39 16.85 -1.22
C ILE A 66 -2.86 16.94 -0.83
N TYR A 67 -3.42 15.80 -0.43
CA TYR A 67 -4.81 15.69 -0.01
C TYR A 67 -4.92 14.98 1.32
N LYS A 68 -6.02 15.25 2.01
CA LYS A 68 -6.52 14.46 3.14
C LYS A 68 -7.82 13.80 2.72
N LEU A 69 -7.91 12.49 2.94
CA LEU A 69 -9.14 11.76 2.72
C LEU A 69 -10.09 11.99 3.90
N GLU A 70 -11.27 12.53 3.62
CA GLU A 70 -12.37 12.71 4.57
C GLU A 70 -13.55 11.87 4.07
N GLY A 71 -13.62 10.61 4.53
CA GLY A 71 -14.55 9.62 4.01
C GLY A 71 -14.20 9.21 2.57
N LYS A 72 -15.04 9.58 1.59
CA LYS A 72 -14.77 9.36 0.16
C LYS A 72 -14.24 10.58 -0.56
N ASN A 73 -14.14 11.72 0.12
CA ASN A 73 -13.80 13.00 -0.48
C ASN A 73 -12.32 13.32 -0.23
N ARG A 74 -11.65 13.88 -1.24
CA ARG A 74 -10.29 14.42 -1.12
C ARG A 74 -10.36 15.91 -0.83
N LYS A 75 -9.76 16.34 0.28
CA LYS A 75 -9.62 17.75 0.64
C LYS A 75 -8.18 18.19 0.48
N ALA A 76 -7.95 19.31 -0.18
CA ALA A 76 -6.59 19.83 -0.36
C ALA A 76 -5.91 20.06 0.99
N ALA A 77 -4.66 19.61 1.08
CA ALA A 77 -3.79 19.72 2.25
C ALA A 77 -2.46 20.36 1.85
N LYS A 78 -1.59 20.60 2.83
CA LYS A 78 -0.27 21.22 2.63
C LYS A 78 0.82 20.35 3.23
N PHE A 79 2.05 20.49 2.73
CA PHE A 79 3.21 19.76 3.25
C PHE A 79 3.39 19.94 4.76
N ALA A 80 3.18 21.16 5.28
CA ALA A 80 3.24 21.45 6.72
C ALA A 80 2.21 20.68 7.58
N GLY A 81 1.20 20.07 6.95
CA GLY A 81 0.22 19.20 7.60
C GLY A 81 0.66 17.74 7.71
N LEU A 82 1.74 17.33 7.03
CA LEU A 82 2.31 15.99 7.09
C LEU A 82 3.07 15.80 8.40
N LYS A 83 2.81 14.71 9.10
CA LYS A 83 3.39 14.42 10.41
C LYS A 83 3.68 12.92 10.57
N PRO A 84 4.72 12.57 11.36
CA PRO A 84 4.93 11.18 11.75
C PRO A 84 3.67 10.55 12.38
N GLY A 85 3.43 9.29 12.08
CA GLY A 85 2.26 8.53 12.51
C GLY A 85 1.06 8.60 11.56
N GLN A 86 1.04 9.51 10.59
CA GLN A 86 -0.02 9.54 9.58
C GLN A 86 0.18 8.45 8.53
N ARG A 87 -0.89 7.76 8.16
CA ARG A 87 -0.90 6.86 7.00
C ARG A 87 -1.07 7.68 5.72
N ILE A 88 -0.31 7.32 4.69
CA ILE A 88 -0.40 7.94 3.37
C ILE A 88 -0.44 6.91 2.25
N GLU A 89 -0.95 7.35 1.12
CA GLU A 89 -0.81 6.74 -0.20
C GLU A 89 -0.14 7.77 -1.11
N ALA A 90 0.96 7.42 -1.74
CA ALA A 90 1.75 8.30 -2.58
C ALA A 90 1.93 7.70 -3.98
N PRO A 91 0.98 7.96 -4.91
CA PRO A 91 1.17 7.70 -6.32
C PRO A 91 2.36 8.48 -6.87
N TRP A 92 3.12 7.83 -7.74
CA TRP A 92 4.29 8.38 -8.39
C TRP A 92 4.32 7.90 -9.84
N SER A 93 5.05 8.64 -10.66
CA SER A 93 5.39 8.26 -12.01
C SER A 93 6.85 8.61 -12.26
N GLY A 94 7.61 7.68 -12.83
CA GLY A 94 8.96 7.96 -13.30
C GLY A 94 9.98 6.92 -12.85
N GLY A 95 11.21 7.35 -12.61
CA GLY A 95 12.27 6.47 -12.14
C GLY A 95 12.29 6.33 -10.62
N ILE A 96 12.56 5.12 -10.14
CA ILE A 96 12.97 4.87 -8.76
C ILE A 96 14.49 5.00 -8.66
N ASP A 97 14.98 5.70 -7.64
CA ASP A 97 16.40 5.73 -7.32
C ASP A 97 16.72 4.53 -6.41
N ASP A 98 17.54 3.60 -6.91
CA ASP A 98 17.96 2.32 -6.30
C ASP A 98 18.82 2.46 -5.01
N SER A 99 18.72 3.60 -4.34
CA SER A 99 19.26 3.83 -3.00
C SER A 99 18.58 2.97 -1.92
N LYS A 100 19.17 2.92 -0.72
CA LYS A 100 18.64 2.16 0.43
C LYS A 100 18.39 3.09 1.62
N PRO A 101 17.12 3.44 1.94
CA PRO A 101 15.88 3.00 1.27
C PRO A 101 15.67 3.68 -0.10
N PRO A 102 14.91 3.04 -1.02
CA PRO A 102 14.60 3.61 -2.33
C PRO A 102 13.94 4.98 -2.24
N GLN A 103 14.14 5.79 -3.27
CA GLN A 103 13.60 7.15 -3.33
C GLN A 103 12.76 7.32 -4.60
N VAL A 104 11.58 7.92 -4.45
CA VAL A 104 10.71 8.28 -5.57
C VAL A 104 10.23 9.72 -5.43
N GLN A 105 9.82 10.33 -6.54
CA GLN A 105 9.14 11.62 -6.53
C GLN A 105 7.64 11.40 -6.69
N ALA A 106 6.85 11.86 -5.72
CA ALA A 106 5.40 11.70 -5.75
C ALA A 106 4.73 12.75 -6.63
N ASP A 107 3.77 12.29 -7.44
CA ASP A 107 2.81 13.16 -8.12
C ASP A 107 1.74 13.66 -7.15
N GLU A 108 1.34 12.76 -6.24
CA GLU A 108 0.31 12.99 -5.26
C GLU A 108 0.69 12.35 -3.91
N VAL A 109 0.25 12.96 -2.82
CA VAL A 109 0.27 12.37 -1.47
C VAL A 109 -1.14 12.49 -0.89
N VAL A 110 -1.76 11.36 -0.58
CA VAL A 110 -3.08 11.29 0.05
C VAL A 110 -2.91 10.79 1.47
N ILE A 111 -3.26 11.62 2.46
CA ILE A 111 -3.36 11.21 3.86
C ILE A 111 -4.62 10.37 4.00
N VAL A 112 -4.45 9.10 4.34
CA VAL A 112 -5.53 8.12 4.48
C VAL A 112 -5.86 7.88 5.95
N GLY A 113 -7.09 7.43 6.22
CA GLY A 113 -7.50 7.09 7.59
C GLY A 113 -6.89 5.78 8.08
N ASP A 114 -6.91 5.56 9.39
CA ASP A 114 -6.34 4.38 10.05
C ASP A 114 -6.97 3.05 9.61
N ASN A 115 -8.17 3.11 9.02
CA ASN A 115 -8.93 1.96 8.55
C ASN A 115 -8.69 1.62 7.06
N GLU A 116 -7.84 2.38 6.35
CA GLU A 116 -7.53 2.09 4.94
C GLU A 116 -6.42 1.03 4.84
N PRO A 117 -6.61 -0.05 4.05
CA PRO A 117 -5.64 -1.12 3.94
C PRO A 117 -4.29 -0.64 3.39
N THR A 118 -3.24 -1.12 4.03
CA THR A 118 -1.83 -0.81 3.74
C THR A 118 -1.34 -1.57 2.53
N ILE A 119 -1.81 -2.80 2.36
CA ILE A 119 -1.40 -3.72 1.30
C ILE A 119 -2.58 -3.86 0.35
N ARG A 120 -2.34 -3.71 -0.95
CA ARG A 120 -3.29 -4.05 -2.01
C ARG A 120 -2.56 -4.68 -3.16
N GLY A 121 -3.04 -5.81 -3.66
CA GLY A 121 -2.33 -6.49 -4.74
C GLY A 121 -2.97 -7.78 -5.16
N ALA A 122 -2.40 -8.40 -6.20
CA ALA A 122 -2.75 -9.76 -6.59
C ALA A 122 -1.85 -10.74 -5.86
N ILE A 123 -2.41 -11.83 -5.37
CA ILE A 123 -1.62 -12.94 -4.86
C ILE A 123 -0.84 -13.55 -6.03
N THR A 124 0.48 -13.60 -5.96
CA THR A 124 1.31 -14.21 -7.01
C THR A 124 1.86 -15.57 -6.61
N LEU A 125 2.05 -15.79 -5.31
CA LEU A 125 2.52 -17.06 -4.77
C LEU A 125 1.78 -17.38 -3.47
N THR A 126 1.45 -18.66 -3.31
CA THR A 126 0.86 -19.18 -2.09
C THR A 126 1.74 -20.32 -1.57
N GLU A 127 2.49 -20.07 -0.50
CA GLU A 127 3.22 -21.12 0.20
C GLU A 127 2.34 -21.65 1.34
N LEU A 128 1.48 -22.61 0.98
CA LEU A 128 0.42 -23.14 1.84
C LEU A 128 0.82 -24.41 2.60
N LYS A 129 2.11 -24.72 2.71
CA LYS A 129 2.51 -26.07 3.12
C LYS A 129 2.35 -26.35 4.61
N GLU A 130 2.51 -25.38 5.52
CA GLU A 130 2.17 -25.53 6.95
C GLU A 130 1.82 -24.15 7.55
N THR A 131 1.12 -24.11 8.70
CA THR A 131 0.86 -22.85 9.43
C THR A 131 2.14 -22.36 10.13
N PRO A 132 2.48 -21.05 10.05
CA PRO A 132 1.75 -19.95 9.41
C PRO A 132 1.83 -19.97 7.87
N ARG A 133 0.70 -19.67 7.21
CA ARG A 133 0.62 -19.64 5.75
C ARG A 133 1.08 -18.27 5.25
N MET A 134 2.00 -18.25 4.30
CA MET A 134 2.49 -17.01 3.70
C MET A 134 1.92 -16.83 2.31
N VAL A 135 1.46 -15.62 2.04
CA VAL A 135 0.94 -15.23 0.74
C VAL A 135 1.81 -14.11 0.21
N LEU A 136 2.39 -14.31 -0.97
CA LEU A 136 3.11 -13.25 -1.66
C LEU A 136 2.10 -12.41 -2.43
N VAL A 137 2.03 -11.14 -2.08
CA VAL A 137 1.14 -10.17 -2.69
C VAL A 137 1.99 -9.24 -3.52
N GLU A 138 1.80 -9.28 -4.82
CA GLU A 138 2.42 -8.31 -5.72
C GLU A 138 1.58 -7.04 -5.69
N GLU A 139 2.18 -5.97 -5.17
CA GLU A 139 1.53 -4.66 -5.14
C GLU A 139 1.47 -4.06 -6.54
N ARG A 140 2.45 -4.39 -7.41
CA ARG A 140 2.50 -4.10 -8.86
C ARG A 140 1.92 -5.26 -9.66
N ALA A 141 1.49 -5.00 -10.89
CA ALA A 141 1.34 -6.05 -11.88
C ALA A 141 2.60 -6.04 -12.75
N GLY A 142 3.50 -7.00 -12.58
CA GLY A 142 4.69 -7.22 -13.41
C GLY A 142 6.04 -6.77 -12.85
N ASP A 143 6.18 -6.44 -11.56
CA ASP A 143 7.47 -6.21 -10.91
C ASP A 143 7.69 -7.20 -9.74
N PRO A 144 8.47 -8.27 -9.96
CA PRO A 144 8.68 -9.32 -8.99
C PRO A 144 9.42 -8.85 -7.72
N ASN A 145 10.02 -7.67 -7.72
CA ASN A 145 10.74 -7.11 -6.57
C ASN A 145 9.86 -6.24 -5.65
N SER A 146 8.63 -5.92 -6.08
CA SER A 146 7.64 -5.13 -5.31
C SER A 146 6.72 -5.98 -4.44
N ALA A 147 7.09 -7.24 -4.23
CA ALA A 147 6.22 -8.22 -3.61
C ALA A 147 6.32 -8.16 -2.08
N THR A 148 5.16 -8.02 -1.43
CA THR A 148 5.03 -8.00 0.04
C THR A 148 4.53 -9.36 0.52
N TRP A 149 5.25 -9.96 1.48
CA TRP A 149 4.78 -11.17 2.15
C TRP A 149 3.72 -10.81 3.20
N VAL A 150 2.52 -11.36 3.04
CA VAL A 150 1.45 -11.29 4.04
C VAL A 150 1.41 -12.61 4.80
N HIS A 151 1.65 -12.51 6.11
CA HIS A 151 1.53 -13.65 7.02
C HIS A 151 0.06 -13.82 7.42
N VAL A 152 -0.53 -14.95 7.04
CA VAL A 152 -1.92 -15.28 7.35
C VAL A 152 -1.92 -16.41 8.38
N THR A 153 -2.36 -16.09 9.59
CA THR A 153 -2.42 -16.99 10.75
C THR A 153 -3.85 -17.46 10.98
N ALA A 154 -4.04 -18.47 11.84
CA ALA A 154 -5.38 -18.96 12.21
C ALA A 154 -6.29 -17.85 12.80
N ASP A 155 -5.70 -16.80 13.38
CA ASP A 155 -6.40 -15.66 13.95
C ASP A 155 -6.67 -14.53 12.94
N THR A 156 -6.24 -14.70 11.68
CA THR A 156 -6.47 -13.72 10.61
C THR A 156 -7.90 -13.85 10.11
N GLU A 157 -8.66 -12.74 10.16
CA GLU A 157 -9.99 -12.70 9.57
C GLU A 157 -9.90 -12.53 8.06
N ILE A 158 -10.50 -13.46 7.31
CA ILE A 158 -10.55 -13.43 5.85
C ILE A 158 -12.01 -13.28 5.43
N PHE A 159 -12.29 -12.35 4.53
CA PHE A 159 -13.62 -12.21 3.92
C PHE A 159 -13.55 -11.86 2.44
N LYS A 160 -14.60 -12.21 1.71
CA LYS A 160 -14.86 -11.71 0.36
C LYS A 160 -15.64 -10.40 0.44
N LEU A 161 -15.16 -9.40 -0.29
CA LEU A 161 -15.87 -8.15 -0.51
C LEU A 161 -16.73 -8.27 -1.76
N THR A 162 -18.03 -8.03 -1.60
CA THR A 162 -18.99 -7.94 -2.72
C THR A 162 -19.78 -6.64 -2.56
N GLY A 163 -19.35 -5.59 -3.26
CA GLY A 163 -19.83 -4.23 -3.03
C GLY A 163 -19.43 -3.75 -1.63
N LYS A 164 -20.42 -3.44 -0.79
CA LYS A 164 -20.21 -3.04 0.63
C LYS A 164 -20.29 -4.21 1.61
N ASN A 165 -20.64 -5.41 1.15
CA ASN A 165 -20.90 -6.55 2.02
C ASN A 165 -19.64 -7.38 2.22
N ARG A 166 -19.45 -7.89 3.43
CA ARG A 166 -18.41 -8.85 3.79
C ARG A 166 -19.03 -10.23 3.96
N LYS A 167 -18.48 -11.23 3.30
CA LYS A 167 -18.82 -12.64 3.51
C LYS A 167 -17.59 -13.37 4.01
N ALA A 168 -17.71 -14.10 5.11
CA ALA A 168 -16.60 -14.89 5.65
C ALA A 168 -15.98 -15.77 4.54
N ALA A 169 -14.66 -15.82 4.53
CA ALA A 169 -13.86 -16.59 3.60
C ALA A 169 -12.80 -17.38 4.37
N THR A 170 -12.13 -18.29 3.68
CA THR A 170 -11.17 -19.21 4.29
C THR A 170 -9.83 -19.11 3.57
N PHE A 171 -8.80 -19.74 4.15
CA PHE A 171 -7.51 -19.88 3.48
C PHE A 171 -7.59 -20.53 2.10
N ALA A 172 -8.58 -21.40 1.85
CA ALA A 172 -8.77 -22.03 0.56
C ALA A 172 -9.18 -21.02 -0.53
N ASP A 173 -9.64 -19.83 -0.14
CA ASP A 173 -10.01 -18.75 -1.05
C ASP A 173 -8.83 -17.84 -1.43
N LEU A 174 -7.68 -17.94 -0.73
CA LEU A 174 -6.44 -17.22 -1.05
C LEU A 174 -5.68 -17.94 -2.16
N LYS A 175 -6.13 -17.76 -3.40
CA LYS A 175 -5.52 -18.37 -4.59
C LYS A 175 -4.68 -17.36 -5.36
N VAL A 176 -3.71 -17.83 -6.13
CA VAL A 176 -2.98 -17.00 -7.10
C VAL A 176 -3.97 -16.24 -7.99
N SER A 177 -3.62 -15.01 -8.33
CA SER A 177 -4.41 -14.01 -9.06
C SER A 177 -5.61 -13.43 -8.31
N VAL A 178 -5.96 -13.92 -7.10
CA VAL A 178 -6.97 -13.27 -6.28
C VAL A 178 -6.40 -11.94 -5.77
N ARG A 179 -7.17 -10.86 -5.91
CA ARG A 179 -6.79 -9.56 -5.35
C ARG A 179 -7.19 -9.47 -3.90
N ILE A 180 -6.27 -8.97 -3.08
CA ILE A 180 -6.50 -8.76 -1.66
C ILE A 180 -6.23 -7.33 -1.24
N GLU A 181 -6.84 -6.94 -0.13
CA GLU A 181 -6.48 -5.77 0.66
C GLU A 181 -6.22 -6.21 2.11
N ALA A 182 -5.18 -5.67 2.75
CA ALA A 182 -4.78 -5.99 4.13
C ALA A 182 -4.20 -4.79 4.91
#